data_AF-A0AAD4FTK7-F1
#
_entry.id   AF-A0AAD4FTK7-F1
#
_cell.length_a   1.000
_cell.length_b   1.000
_cell.length_c   1.000
_cell.angle_alpha   90.00
_cell.angle_beta   90.00
_cell.angle_gamma   90.00
#
_symmetry.space_group_name_H-M   'P 1'
#
loop_
_entity.id
_entity.type
_entity.pdbx_description
1 polymer ?
#
loop_
_entity_poly.entity_id
_entity_poly.type
_entity_poly.pdbx_seq_one_letter_code
_entity_poly.pdbx_strand_id
1 'polypeptide(L)'
;MFKKTLLNLAVLSSLSVQAFELQEHTINEQGVIKNQLDSQLVIAGVASFNETEPGVVSVKDNLNGTVTIRFSEWEYLDGAHANETASSLTLSKGRHELLDGSIWEVGSVELGTTSKTIAFTQKLPQAPYLFLSAQSENDAFPYVGRVSNVTQLDFDAQIQYQELKGEANTHVSQTVAYLAVYAPNKEGELDSGVKYKIDQIYADHNAVKFNTHELHLEEEQSKDVETTHITEVVNVLDVEGHLFAQSITKRGNDTVSIRASKNVHPEPAPVSCKAVLDRDASAASGFYKLDADGLGNMPEFTTYCDMETKGGGWTLMGVRYVTTVDYSAYPNIINYFSETQNITSFDDNYHLTDEQWLKYKSTTQELMAITPATGSYAIADIAVLNTASCMPLQDTLGEAPNQSGEHRLKLYWHEASGCSTSGTDYTMLNYSNIYAYTGGMYKDTNISSLSASQTAHIFVR
;
A
#
# COMPACT_ATOMS: atom_id res chain seq x y z
N MET A 1 64.92 19.73 -0.94
CA MET A 1 63.52 19.78 -1.41
C MET A 1 62.92 18.39 -1.29
N PHE A 2 61.93 18.24 -0.41
CA PHE A 2 61.28 16.97 -0.07
C PHE A 2 60.53 16.37 -1.27
N LYS A 3 60.87 15.14 -1.67
CA LYS A 3 60.03 14.32 -2.55
C LYS A 3 58.92 13.69 -1.69
N LYS A 4 57.67 14.13 -1.90
CA LYS A 4 56.48 13.48 -1.34
C LYS A 4 56.20 12.20 -2.10
N THR A 5 56.28 11.07 -1.39
CA THR A 5 55.76 9.77 -1.83
C THR A 5 54.25 9.80 -1.67
N LEU A 6 53.50 9.72 -2.78
CA LEU A 6 52.05 9.51 -2.76
C LEU A 6 51.79 8.00 -2.71
N LEU A 7 51.27 7.56 -1.56
CA LEU A 7 50.78 6.20 -1.34
C LEU A 7 49.36 6.13 -1.97
N ASN A 8 49.20 5.43 -3.09
CA ASN A 8 47.88 5.12 -3.63
C ASN A 8 47.25 4.02 -2.76
N LEU A 9 46.36 4.43 -1.87
CA LEU A 9 45.47 3.53 -1.14
C LEU A 9 44.33 3.15 -2.10
N ALA A 10 44.42 1.97 -2.72
CA ALA A 10 43.32 1.40 -3.47
C ALA A 10 42.23 0.99 -2.48
N VAL A 11 41.21 1.83 -2.32
CA VAL A 11 39.95 1.45 -1.66
C VAL A 11 39.25 0.47 -2.60
N LEU A 12 39.40 -0.83 -2.33
CA LEU A 12 38.54 -1.85 -2.87
C LEU A 12 37.17 -1.69 -2.22
N SER A 13 36.31 -0.84 -2.80
CA SER A 13 34.88 -0.88 -2.53
C SER A 13 34.32 -2.11 -3.24
N SER A 14 34.40 -3.28 -2.59
CA SER A 14 33.56 -4.41 -2.96
C SER A 14 32.13 -4.06 -2.58
N LEU A 15 31.41 -3.45 -3.53
CA LEU A 15 29.96 -3.37 -3.51
C LEU A 15 29.42 -4.81 -3.51
N SER A 16 29.14 -5.38 -2.34
CA SER A 16 28.33 -6.59 -2.21
C SER A 16 26.85 -6.19 -2.34
N VAL A 17 26.47 -5.79 -3.55
CA VAL A 17 25.08 -5.53 -3.91
C VAL A 17 24.43 -6.87 -4.22
N GLN A 18 23.89 -7.53 -3.18
CA GLN A 18 22.76 -8.48 -3.21
C GLN A 18 22.60 -9.14 -1.82
N ALA A 19 22.26 -8.35 -0.80
CA ALA A 19 22.02 -8.89 0.55
C ALA A 19 20.57 -9.36 0.78
N PHE A 20 19.62 -8.84 0.00
CA PHE A 20 18.19 -8.94 0.25
C PHE A 20 17.43 -8.99 -1.08
N GLU A 21 16.65 -10.04 -1.32
CA GLU A 21 15.76 -10.15 -2.48
C GLU A 21 14.36 -10.57 -2.03
N LEU A 22 13.37 -9.76 -2.38
CA LEU A 22 11.96 -9.97 -2.06
C LEU A 22 11.17 -10.17 -3.34
N GLN A 23 10.32 -11.19 -3.37
CA GLN A 23 9.54 -11.56 -4.55
C GLN A 23 8.22 -12.21 -4.14
N GLU A 24 7.16 -12.00 -4.93
CA GLU A 24 5.93 -12.78 -4.83
C GLU A 24 5.87 -13.79 -5.98
N HIS A 25 5.39 -14.99 -5.66
CA HIS A 25 5.29 -16.12 -6.58
C HIS A 25 3.86 -16.61 -6.66
N THR A 26 3.44 -17.03 -7.84
CA THR A 26 2.28 -17.92 -7.99
C THR A 26 2.75 -19.35 -7.87
N ILE A 27 2.22 -20.10 -6.91
CA ILE A 27 2.64 -21.45 -6.56
C ILE A 27 1.46 -22.42 -6.56
N ASN A 28 1.75 -23.65 -6.92
CA ASN A 28 0.87 -24.82 -6.83
C ASN A 28 1.77 -26.05 -6.68
N GLU A 29 1.29 -27.25 -7.00
CA GLU A 29 2.05 -28.51 -6.88
C GLU A 29 3.27 -28.60 -7.81
N GLN A 30 3.28 -27.89 -8.95
CA GLN A 30 4.44 -27.85 -9.85
C GLN A 30 5.56 -26.95 -9.31
N GLY A 31 5.19 -25.90 -8.57
CA GLY A 31 6.13 -24.95 -8.00
C GLY A 31 6.81 -24.02 -8.99
N VAL A 32 7.62 -23.11 -8.44
CA VAL A 32 8.48 -22.17 -9.17
C VAL A 32 9.93 -22.42 -8.81
N ILE A 33 10.81 -22.27 -9.78
CA ILE A 33 12.26 -22.41 -9.59
C ILE A 33 12.88 -21.03 -9.69
N LYS A 34 13.68 -20.64 -8.69
CA LYS A 34 14.49 -19.43 -8.72
C LYS A 34 15.95 -19.72 -8.38
N ASN A 35 16.83 -18.79 -8.76
CA ASN A 35 18.24 -18.87 -8.41
C ASN A 35 18.46 -18.56 -6.93
N GLN A 36 19.46 -19.21 -6.33
CA GLN A 36 19.90 -18.97 -4.96
C GLN A 36 21.41 -19.21 -4.85
N LEU A 37 22.12 -18.31 -4.18
CA LEU A 37 23.53 -18.52 -3.86
C LEU A 37 23.67 -19.46 -2.64
N ASP A 38 24.73 -20.27 -2.58
CA ASP A 38 24.98 -21.18 -1.44
C ASP A 38 25.06 -20.47 -0.07
N SER A 39 25.46 -19.19 -0.09
CA SER A 39 25.54 -18.32 1.07
C SER A 39 24.19 -17.73 1.50
N GLN A 40 23.11 -18.01 0.77
CA GLN A 40 21.77 -17.50 1.03
C GLN A 40 20.82 -18.58 1.52
N LEU A 41 19.72 -18.16 2.14
CA LEU A 41 18.56 -18.99 2.49
C LEU A 41 17.28 -18.27 2.04
N VAL A 42 16.22 -19.04 1.82
CA VAL A 42 14.89 -18.50 1.50
C VAL A 42 13.97 -18.63 2.69
N ILE A 43 13.39 -17.53 3.13
CA ILE A 43 12.25 -17.55 4.04
C ILE A 43 11.00 -17.42 3.18
N ALA A 44 10.18 -18.48 3.13
CA ALA A 44 8.88 -18.41 2.49
C ALA A 44 7.87 -17.65 3.36
N GLY A 45 7.02 -16.87 2.71
CA GLY A 45 5.89 -16.19 3.31
C GLY A 45 4.66 -17.08 3.40
N VAL A 46 3.57 -16.47 3.87
CA VAL A 46 2.27 -17.13 4.04
C VAL A 46 1.62 -17.36 2.66
N ALA A 47 1.10 -18.56 2.42
CA ALA A 47 0.32 -18.87 1.22
C ALA A 47 -1.02 -18.13 1.26
N SER A 48 -1.51 -17.69 0.09
CA SER A 48 -2.88 -17.21 0.00
C SER A 48 -3.89 -18.34 0.31
N PHE A 49 -5.15 -17.96 0.52
CA PHE A 49 -6.27 -18.87 0.73
C PHE A 49 -7.27 -18.77 -0.45
N ASN A 50 -6.81 -19.13 -1.65
CA ASN A 50 -7.64 -19.14 -2.86
C ASN A 50 -8.43 -20.44 -3.00
N GLU A 51 -7.92 -21.54 -2.48
CA GLU A 51 -8.59 -22.84 -2.38
C GLU A 51 -8.60 -23.35 -0.95
N THR A 52 -9.64 -24.13 -0.63
CA THR A 52 -9.95 -24.59 0.74
C THR A 52 -9.18 -25.82 1.18
N GLU A 53 -8.46 -26.47 0.27
CA GLU A 53 -7.67 -27.65 0.59
C GLU A 53 -6.42 -27.24 1.39
N PRO A 54 -6.19 -27.87 2.56
CA PRO A 54 -5.13 -27.43 3.45
C PRO A 54 -3.76 -27.93 2.99
N GLY A 55 -2.75 -27.13 3.29
CA GLY A 55 -1.37 -27.46 2.93
C GLY A 55 -0.36 -26.47 3.47
N VAL A 56 0.86 -26.56 2.95
CA VAL A 56 2.01 -25.74 3.37
C VAL A 56 2.77 -25.20 2.16
N VAL A 57 3.52 -24.12 2.38
CA VAL A 57 4.54 -23.69 1.42
C VAL A 57 5.79 -24.52 1.64
N SER A 58 6.13 -25.35 0.66
CA SER A 58 7.36 -26.15 0.66
C SER A 58 8.46 -25.42 -0.10
N VAL A 59 9.68 -25.50 0.45
CA VAL A 59 10.88 -24.93 -0.14
C VAL A 59 11.97 -26.00 -0.15
N LYS A 60 12.59 -26.20 -1.31
CA LYS A 60 13.60 -27.23 -1.54
C LYS A 60 14.81 -26.66 -2.27
N ASP A 61 15.96 -26.66 -1.60
CA ASP A 61 17.25 -26.44 -2.24
C ASP A 61 17.56 -27.62 -3.18
N ASN A 62 17.76 -27.31 -4.47
CA ASN A 62 18.01 -28.31 -5.51
C ASN A 62 19.51 -28.70 -5.61
N LEU A 63 20.38 -28.12 -4.78
CA LEU A 63 21.82 -28.36 -4.72
C LEU A 63 22.55 -28.08 -6.06
N ASN A 64 21.98 -27.19 -6.86
CA ASN A 64 22.49 -26.80 -8.18
C ASN A 64 22.45 -25.27 -8.39
N GLY A 65 22.40 -24.50 -7.29
CA GLY A 65 22.24 -23.04 -7.31
C GLY A 65 20.81 -22.56 -7.55
N THR A 66 19.83 -23.44 -7.42
CA THR A 66 18.41 -23.11 -7.52
C THR A 66 17.61 -23.68 -6.37
N VAL A 67 16.47 -23.06 -6.11
CA VAL A 67 15.50 -23.45 -5.09
C VAL A 67 14.12 -23.54 -5.71
N THR A 68 13.38 -24.56 -5.31
CA THR A 68 11.99 -24.76 -5.69
C THR A 68 11.09 -24.28 -4.55
N ILE A 69 10.10 -23.45 -4.87
CA ILE A 69 9.05 -23.01 -3.93
C ILE A 69 7.72 -23.50 -4.49
N ARG A 70 6.93 -24.21 -3.69
CA ARG A 70 5.66 -24.79 -4.15
C ARG A 70 4.61 -24.78 -3.05
N PHE A 71 3.35 -24.91 -3.44
CA PHE A 71 2.31 -25.28 -2.51
C PHE A 71 2.27 -26.81 -2.43
N SER A 72 2.18 -27.36 -1.22
CA SER A 72 2.10 -28.81 -1.00
C SER A 72 0.94 -29.09 -0.07
N GLU A 73 -0.05 -29.78 -0.60
CA GLU A 73 -1.13 -30.36 0.18
C GLU A 73 -0.61 -31.43 1.14
N TRP A 74 -1.37 -31.69 2.21
CA TRP A 74 -1.13 -32.81 3.11
C TRP A 74 -1.34 -34.17 2.43
N GLU A 75 -0.71 -35.23 2.93
CA GLU A 75 -0.63 -36.54 2.23
C GLU A 75 -1.98 -37.25 2.07
N TYR A 76 -2.99 -36.88 2.86
CA TYR A 76 -4.34 -37.45 2.77
C TYR A 76 -5.17 -36.88 1.60
N LEU A 77 -4.68 -35.83 0.93
CA LEU A 77 -5.29 -35.21 -0.24
C LEU A 77 -4.70 -35.78 -1.55
N ASP A 78 -5.15 -35.30 -2.70
CA ASP A 78 -4.78 -35.86 -4.00
C ASP A 78 -3.53 -35.25 -4.64
N GLY A 79 -3.04 -34.15 -4.06
CA GLY A 79 -1.84 -33.42 -4.45
C GLY A 79 -2.05 -32.39 -5.56
N ALA A 80 -3.25 -32.26 -6.11
CA ALA A 80 -3.57 -31.24 -7.12
C ALA A 80 -4.19 -30.03 -6.43
N HIS A 81 -3.65 -28.84 -6.67
CA HIS A 81 -4.12 -27.63 -6.00
C HIS A 81 -4.14 -26.45 -6.98
N ALA A 82 -5.13 -25.59 -6.84
CA ALA A 82 -5.24 -24.33 -7.54
C ALA A 82 -4.08 -23.40 -7.17
N ASN A 83 -3.88 -22.39 -8.01
CA ASN A 83 -2.82 -21.42 -7.79
C ASN A 83 -3.05 -20.61 -6.51
N GLU A 84 -2.06 -20.67 -5.63
CA GLU A 84 -1.87 -19.77 -4.51
C GLU A 84 -0.76 -18.76 -4.82
N THR A 85 -0.63 -17.73 -4.00
CA THR A 85 0.54 -16.86 -3.99
C THR A 85 1.30 -17.00 -2.69
N ALA A 86 2.64 -16.96 -2.75
CA ALA A 86 3.50 -16.90 -1.57
C ALA A 86 4.68 -15.97 -1.82
N SER A 87 5.04 -15.19 -0.81
CA SER A 87 6.23 -14.36 -0.86
C SER A 87 7.48 -15.20 -0.61
N SER A 88 8.62 -14.77 -1.13
CA SER A 88 9.93 -15.31 -0.76
C SER A 88 10.84 -14.17 -0.38
N LEU A 89 11.54 -14.33 0.73
CA LEU A 89 12.60 -13.44 1.15
C LEU A 89 13.93 -14.21 1.15
N THR A 90 14.82 -13.85 0.21
CA THR A 90 16.15 -14.44 0.10
C THR A 90 17.17 -13.56 0.79
N LEU A 91 17.88 -14.14 1.76
CA LEU A 91 18.80 -13.44 2.66
C LEU A 91 20.14 -14.17 2.74
N SER A 92 21.23 -13.41 2.88
CA SER A 92 22.54 -14.01 3.18
C SER A 92 22.58 -14.56 4.61
N LYS A 93 23.17 -15.74 4.80
CA LYS A 93 23.42 -16.35 6.11
C LYS A 93 24.28 -15.44 6.97
N GLY A 94 24.01 -15.43 8.27
CA GLY A 94 24.76 -14.65 9.26
C GLY A 94 23.91 -13.60 9.97
N ARG A 95 24.59 -12.78 10.77
CA ARG A 95 23.99 -11.69 11.55
C ARG A 95 24.21 -10.36 10.85
N HIS A 96 23.13 -9.61 10.65
CA HIS A 96 23.10 -8.31 10.00
C HIS A 96 22.65 -7.27 11.03
N GLU A 97 23.52 -6.32 11.34
CA GLU A 97 23.21 -5.17 12.20
C GLU A 97 22.89 -3.99 11.26
N LEU A 98 21.68 -3.45 11.36
CA LEU A 98 21.16 -2.46 10.42
C LEU A 98 21.22 -1.03 11.00
N LEU A 99 21.16 -0.03 10.12
CA LEU A 99 21.28 1.39 10.50
C LEU A 99 20.16 1.87 11.43
N ASP A 100 18.98 1.26 11.36
CA ASP A 100 17.84 1.55 12.24
C ASP A 100 17.97 0.94 13.65
N GLY A 101 19.06 0.21 13.91
CA GLY A 101 19.34 -0.46 15.17
C GLY A 101 18.72 -1.86 15.29
N SER A 102 18.03 -2.35 14.26
CA SER A 102 17.56 -3.73 14.21
C SER A 102 18.69 -4.72 13.92
N ILE A 103 18.47 -5.98 14.30
CA ILE A 103 19.40 -7.08 14.11
C ILE A 103 18.65 -8.24 13.48
N TRP A 104 19.09 -8.67 12.30
CA TRP A 104 18.52 -9.78 11.55
C TRP A 104 19.54 -10.92 11.53
N GLU A 105 19.24 -12.03 12.18
CA GLU A 105 20.07 -13.24 12.16
C GLU A 105 19.41 -14.32 11.32
N VAL A 106 20.16 -14.83 10.34
CA VAL A 106 19.71 -15.81 9.36
C VAL A 106 20.59 -17.06 9.46
N GLY A 107 19.97 -18.21 9.71
CA GLY A 107 20.67 -19.47 9.85
C GLY A 107 19.86 -20.68 9.41
N SER A 108 20.46 -21.86 9.45
CA SER A 108 19.83 -23.13 9.09
C SER A 108 20.15 -24.21 10.11
N VAL A 109 19.19 -25.10 10.36
CA VAL A 109 19.29 -26.17 11.35
C VAL A 109 18.68 -27.47 10.84
N GLU A 110 19.23 -28.59 11.28
CA GLU A 110 18.61 -29.91 11.09
C GLU A 110 17.61 -30.18 12.22
N LEU A 111 16.35 -30.41 11.85
CA LEU A 111 15.23 -30.68 12.74
C LEU A 111 14.55 -32.01 12.42
N GLY A 112 14.13 -32.72 13.45
CA GLY A 112 13.21 -33.85 13.35
C GLY A 112 11.92 -33.55 14.11
N THR A 113 11.13 -34.58 14.37
CA THR A 113 9.87 -34.46 15.13
C THR A 113 10.07 -34.30 16.64
N THR A 114 11.30 -34.40 17.13
CA THR A 114 11.67 -34.13 18.53
C THR A 114 12.19 -32.71 18.67
N SER A 115 11.62 -31.97 19.62
CA SER A 115 12.06 -30.62 19.97
C SER A 115 13.54 -30.54 20.27
N LYS A 116 14.19 -29.53 19.71
CA LYS A 116 15.61 -29.22 19.87
C LYS A 116 15.76 -27.74 20.20
N THR A 117 16.68 -27.42 21.11
CA THR A 117 17.06 -26.04 21.42
C THR A 117 18.14 -25.56 20.46
N ILE A 118 17.93 -24.39 19.85
CA ILE A 118 18.83 -23.72 18.92
C ILE A 118 19.28 -22.41 19.57
N ALA A 119 20.58 -22.23 19.75
CA ALA A 119 21.15 -20.99 20.26
C ALA A 119 21.39 -19.99 19.13
N PHE A 120 21.12 -18.71 19.39
CA PHE A 120 21.58 -17.62 18.52
C PHE A 120 23.10 -17.48 18.58
N THR A 121 23.67 -16.94 17.50
CA THR A 121 25.11 -16.72 17.41
C THR A 121 25.60 -15.80 18.52
N GLN A 122 24.78 -14.82 18.89
CA GLN A 122 25.01 -13.91 20.01
C GLN A 122 23.70 -13.60 20.73
N LYS A 123 23.80 -13.22 22.01
CA LYS A 123 22.66 -12.71 22.78
C LYS A 123 22.02 -11.51 22.07
N LEU A 124 20.71 -11.54 21.87
CA LEU A 124 19.92 -10.44 21.33
C LEU A 124 19.44 -9.49 22.45
N PRO A 125 19.20 -8.20 22.15
CA PRO A 125 18.77 -7.23 23.17
C PRO A 125 17.41 -7.57 23.79
N GLN A 126 16.51 -8.22 23.04
CA GLN A 126 15.21 -8.74 23.47
C GLN A 126 14.94 -10.06 22.74
N ALA A 127 13.92 -10.82 23.19
CA ALA A 127 13.50 -12.01 22.47
C ALA A 127 13.08 -11.60 21.05
N PRO A 128 13.65 -12.20 19.99
CA PRO A 128 13.36 -11.80 18.62
C PRO A 128 12.01 -12.31 18.15
N TYR A 129 11.53 -11.71 17.06
CA TYR A 129 10.54 -12.34 16.20
C TYR A 129 11.23 -13.42 15.37
N LEU A 130 10.73 -14.64 15.42
CA LEU A 130 11.29 -15.81 14.76
C LEU A 130 10.35 -16.31 13.65
N PHE A 131 10.93 -16.65 12.50
CA PHE A 131 10.27 -17.26 11.34
C PHE A 131 11.06 -18.49 10.91
N LEU A 132 10.38 -19.61 10.66
CA LEU A 132 11.00 -20.81 10.09
C LEU A 132 10.56 -21.01 8.64
N SER A 133 11.41 -21.65 7.84
CA SER A 133 11.05 -22.06 6.49
C SER A 133 11.73 -23.37 6.13
N ALA A 134 11.00 -24.29 5.51
CA ALA A 134 11.57 -25.53 4.96
C ALA A 134 12.74 -25.22 4.02
N GLN A 135 13.74 -26.08 3.91
CA GLN A 135 14.79 -25.97 2.89
C GLN A 135 15.06 -27.31 2.19
N SER A 136 14.54 -28.41 2.72
CA SER A 136 14.71 -29.75 2.17
C SER A 136 13.39 -30.52 2.18
N GLU A 137 13.32 -31.59 1.40
CA GLU A 137 12.21 -32.54 1.40
C GLU A 137 12.80 -33.97 1.36
N ASN A 138 13.55 -34.34 2.40
CA ASN A 138 14.37 -35.56 2.43
C ASN A 138 13.56 -36.86 2.45
N ASP A 139 12.33 -36.82 2.96
CA ASP A 139 11.36 -37.92 2.98
C ASP A 139 10.17 -37.69 2.05
N ALA A 140 10.20 -36.65 1.21
CA ALA A 140 9.17 -36.29 0.24
C ALA A 140 7.78 -35.95 0.82
N PHE A 141 7.66 -35.75 2.14
CA PHE A 141 6.41 -35.40 2.79
C PHE A 141 6.36 -33.92 3.20
N PRO A 142 5.20 -33.24 3.05
CA PRO A 142 5.02 -31.88 3.53
C PRO A 142 5.14 -31.81 5.05
N TYR A 143 5.76 -30.74 5.55
CA TYR A 143 5.91 -30.51 6.98
C TYR A 143 5.85 -29.03 7.31
N VAL A 144 5.52 -28.73 8.57
CA VAL A 144 5.56 -27.38 9.14
C VAL A 144 6.60 -27.28 10.24
N GLY A 145 7.27 -26.14 10.35
CA GLY A 145 8.13 -25.82 11.47
C GLY A 145 7.31 -25.33 12.67
N ARG A 146 7.57 -25.88 13.86
CA ARG A 146 7.02 -25.37 15.13
C ARG A 146 8.11 -24.75 15.96
N VAL A 147 7.79 -23.62 16.56
CA VAL A 147 8.65 -22.87 17.46
C VAL A 147 8.02 -22.82 18.85
N SER A 148 8.85 -22.84 19.88
CA SER A 148 8.46 -22.53 21.27
C SER A 148 9.64 -21.95 22.04
N ASN A 149 9.39 -21.45 23.26
CA ASN A 149 10.43 -21.00 24.19
C ASN A 149 11.44 -20.01 23.59
N VAL A 150 10.98 -19.01 22.84
CA VAL A 150 11.86 -17.98 22.26
C VAL A 150 12.39 -17.06 23.36
N THR A 151 13.71 -17.00 23.53
CA THR A 151 14.40 -16.15 24.50
C THR A 151 15.38 -15.19 23.80
N GLN A 152 16.18 -14.44 24.57
CA GLN A 152 17.28 -13.63 24.01
C GLN A 152 18.49 -14.47 23.55
N LEU A 153 18.55 -15.76 23.93
CA LEU A 153 19.71 -16.62 23.75
C LEU A 153 19.43 -17.78 22.79
N ASP A 154 18.19 -18.25 22.76
CA ASP A 154 17.81 -19.48 22.08
C ASP A 154 16.30 -19.52 21.77
N PHE A 155 15.91 -20.56 21.04
CA PHE A 155 14.53 -20.98 20.83
C PHE A 155 14.48 -22.51 20.71
N ASP A 156 13.32 -23.10 20.99
CA ASP A 156 13.07 -24.51 20.73
C ASP A 156 12.34 -24.66 19.39
N ALA A 157 12.75 -25.63 18.56
CA ALA A 157 12.11 -25.94 17.30
C ALA A 157 12.05 -27.44 16.99
N GLN A 158 11.03 -27.82 16.20
CA GLN A 158 10.84 -29.15 15.61
C GLN A 158 10.04 -29.02 14.32
N ILE A 159 9.97 -30.11 13.55
CA ILE A 159 9.03 -30.23 12.44
C ILE A 159 7.83 -31.10 12.83
N GLN A 160 6.67 -30.83 12.24
CA GLN A 160 5.48 -31.67 12.32
C GLN A 160 4.98 -31.99 10.91
N TYR A 161 4.58 -33.23 10.72
CA TYR A 161 3.87 -33.70 9.54
C TYR A 161 2.36 -33.72 9.85
N GLN A 162 1.55 -34.20 8.92
CA GLN A 162 0.16 -34.52 9.21
C GLN A 162 0.01 -35.43 10.45
N GLU A 163 -1.11 -35.33 11.13
CA GLU A 163 -1.35 -36.00 12.40
C GLU A 163 -1.49 -37.52 12.29
N LEU A 164 -2.26 -38.01 11.32
CA LEU A 164 -2.44 -39.43 11.08
C LEU A 164 -1.23 -39.96 10.30
N LYS A 165 -0.34 -40.62 11.03
CA LYS A 165 0.86 -41.22 10.47
C LYS A 165 0.50 -42.34 9.45
N GLY A 166 0.94 -42.18 8.21
CA GLY A 166 0.87 -43.23 7.18
C GLY A 166 1.73 -44.46 7.52
N GLU A 167 1.33 -45.65 7.06
CA GLU A 167 1.95 -46.94 7.42
C GLU A 167 3.43 -47.09 7.01
N ALA A 168 3.96 -46.20 6.16
CA ALA A 168 5.34 -46.25 5.62
C ALA A 168 6.29 -45.13 6.13
N ASN A 169 5.84 -44.23 7.01
CA ASN A 169 6.55 -42.97 7.27
C ASN A 169 7.70 -43.11 8.29
N THR A 170 8.90 -43.44 7.81
CA THR A 170 10.14 -43.23 8.57
C THR A 170 10.62 -41.80 8.33
N HIS A 171 10.11 -40.86 9.13
CA HIS A 171 10.51 -39.45 9.02
C HIS A 171 11.99 -39.27 9.32
N VAL A 172 12.67 -38.53 8.44
CA VAL A 172 14.08 -38.18 8.60
C VAL A 172 14.21 -36.70 8.94
N SER A 173 15.38 -36.29 9.42
CA SER A 173 15.63 -34.87 9.68
C SER A 173 15.58 -34.04 8.40
N GLN A 174 15.08 -32.82 8.54
CA GLN A 174 14.98 -31.82 7.48
C GLN A 174 15.83 -30.60 7.82
N THR A 175 16.42 -30.01 6.79
CA THR A 175 17.03 -28.70 6.85
C THR A 175 15.93 -27.64 6.90
N VAL A 176 15.99 -26.77 7.90
CA VAL A 176 15.04 -25.67 8.11
C VAL A 176 15.83 -24.38 8.30
N ALA A 177 15.49 -23.34 7.55
CA ALA A 177 16.01 -21.99 7.75
C ALA A 177 15.27 -21.30 8.89
N TYR A 178 15.97 -20.44 9.62
CA TYR A 178 15.38 -19.51 10.56
C TYR A 178 15.81 -18.08 10.24
N LEU A 179 14.87 -17.15 10.45
CA LEU A 179 15.11 -15.72 10.50
C LEU A 179 14.69 -15.24 11.89
N ALA A 180 15.65 -14.68 12.64
CA ALA A 180 15.42 -14.03 13.90
C ALA A 180 15.59 -12.51 13.75
N VAL A 181 14.53 -11.75 13.98
CA VAL A 181 14.50 -10.29 13.87
C VAL A 181 14.36 -9.69 15.26
N TYR A 182 15.39 -9.01 15.72
CA TYR A 182 15.24 -8.01 16.77
C TYR A 182 15.00 -6.65 16.11
N ALA A 183 13.89 -6.01 16.45
CA ALA A 183 13.59 -4.66 16.02
C ALA A 183 13.36 -3.76 17.26
N PRO A 184 13.99 -2.57 17.35
CA PRO A 184 13.77 -1.64 18.47
C PRO A 184 12.31 -1.15 18.55
N ASN A 185 11.66 -1.07 17.39
CA ASN A 185 10.25 -0.71 17.23
C ASN A 185 9.54 -1.79 16.41
N LYS A 186 8.21 -1.78 16.40
CA LYS A 186 7.37 -2.68 15.59
C LYS A 186 7.36 -2.33 14.09
N GLU A 187 8.25 -1.46 13.66
CA GLU A 187 8.48 -1.06 12.28
C GLU A 187 9.92 -0.57 12.13
N GLY A 188 10.45 -0.61 10.92
CA GLY A 188 11.81 -0.21 10.63
C GLY A 188 12.10 -0.16 9.14
N GLU A 189 13.38 0.03 8.81
CA GLU A 189 13.85 0.20 7.44
C GLU A 189 15.20 -0.50 7.29
N LEU A 190 15.30 -1.36 6.27
CA LEU A 190 16.55 -2.01 5.91
C LEU A 190 17.52 -1.01 5.29
N ASP A 191 18.82 -1.32 5.31
CA ASP A 191 19.85 -0.47 4.68
C ASP A 191 19.64 -0.27 3.15
N SER A 192 18.80 -1.09 2.52
CA SER A 192 18.37 -0.95 1.13
C SER A 192 17.26 0.10 0.92
N GLY A 193 16.67 0.64 1.98
CA GLY A 193 15.51 1.53 1.96
C GLY A 193 14.15 0.82 2.00
N VAL A 194 14.15 -0.51 2.09
CA VAL A 194 12.94 -1.34 2.15
C VAL A 194 12.34 -1.27 3.55
N LYS A 195 11.05 -0.92 3.65
CA LYS A 195 10.36 -0.78 4.94
C LYS A 195 9.73 -2.08 5.39
N TYR A 196 9.65 -2.26 6.70
CA TYR A 196 8.97 -3.40 7.29
C TYR A 196 8.14 -3.02 8.51
N LYS A 197 7.09 -3.79 8.77
CA LYS A 197 6.31 -3.80 10.02
C LYS A 197 6.35 -5.20 10.61
N ILE A 198 6.45 -5.29 11.93
CA ILE A 198 6.59 -6.56 12.63
C ILE A 198 5.82 -6.53 13.94
N ASP A 199 5.06 -7.58 14.24
CA ASP A 199 4.31 -7.69 15.48
C ASP A 199 4.05 -9.15 15.90
N GLN A 200 3.43 -9.32 17.06
CA GLN A 200 2.82 -10.54 17.54
C GLN A 200 1.31 -10.37 17.54
N ILE A 201 0.61 -11.36 16.98
CA ILE A 201 -0.84 -11.44 17.03
C ILE A 201 -1.28 -12.72 17.72
N TYR A 202 -2.52 -12.73 18.18
CA TYR A 202 -3.19 -13.92 18.70
C TYR A 202 -4.07 -14.47 17.58
N ALA A 203 -3.77 -15.68 17.12
CA ALA A 203 -4.46 -16.30 15.99
C ALA A 203 -5.00 -17.68 16.39
N ASP A 204 -6.19 -18.00 15.88
CA ASP A 204 -6.79 -19.33 15.89
C ASP A 204 -7.37 -19.61 14.49
N HIS A 205 -8.38 -20.47 14.38
CA HIS A 205 -9.09 -20.77 13.13
C HIS A 205 -9.88 -19.58 12.55
N ASN A 206 -10.06 -18.49 13.31
CA ASN A 206 -10.70 -17.28 12.82
C ASN A 206 -9.69 -16.30 12.23
N ALA A 207 -10.13 -15.56 11.22
CA ALA A 207 -9.33 -14.53 10.58
C ALA A 207 -8.94 -13.41 11.56
N VAL A 208 -7.65 -13.08 11.60
CA VAL A 208 -7.08 -11.97 12.35
C VAL A 208 -6.29 -11.05 11.41
N LYS A 209 -6.44 -9.73 11.61
CA LYS A 209 -5.83 -8.72 10.77
C LYS A 209 -4.40 -8.41 11.18
N PHE A 210 -3.53 -8.26 10.18
CA PHE A 210 -2.23 -7.61 10.30
C PHE A 210 -1.94 -6.80 9.04
N ASN A 211 -1.75 -5.49 9.19
CA ASN A 211 -1.65 -4.53 8.09
C ASN A 211 -2.78 -4.71 7.06
N THR A 212 -2.45 -5.05 5.82
CA THR A 212 -3.37 -5.24 4.69
C THR A 212 -3.69 -6.72 4.46
N HIS A 213 -3.54 -7.56 5.49
CA HIS A 213 -3.76 -9.00 5.40
C HIS A 213 -4.70 -9.49 6.50
N GLU A 214 -5.44 -10.54 6.18
CA GLU A 214 -6.14 -11.38 7.16
C GLU A 214 -5.54 -12.77 7.13
N LEU A 215 -5.13 -13.29 8.27
CA LEU A 215 -4.54 -14.62 8.40
C LEU A 215 -5.26 -15.45 9.46
N HIS A 216 -5.18 -16.77 9.34
CA HIS A 216 -5.74 -17.72 10.30
C HIS A 216 -4.84 -18.96 10.40
N LEU A 217 -5.02 -19.73 11.47
CA LEU A 217 -4.44 -21.06 11.62
C LEU A 217 -5.35 -22.07 10.93
N GLU A 218 -4.84 -22.73 9.90
CA GLU A 218 -5.53 -23.76 9.16
C GLU A 218 -5.10 -25.13 9.71
N GLU A 219 -6.07 -25.87 10.24
CA GLU A 219 -5.85 -27.21 10.80
C GLU A 219 -5.76 -28.29 9.71
N GLU A 220 -4.85 -29.22 9.92
CA GLU A 220 -4.68 -30.44 9.16
C GLU A 220 -5.71 -31.51 9.60
N GLN A 221 -6.36 -32.21 8.66
CA GLN A 221 -7.58 -33.00 8.97
C GLN A 221 -7.42 -34.53 8.81
N SER A 222 -6.20 -35.05 8.78
CA SER A 222 -5.97 -36.48 8.55
C SER A 222 -6.44 -37.37 9.69
N LYS A 223 -6.44 -36.87 10.93
CA LYS A 223 -6.81 -37.64 12.13
C LYS A 223 -8.28 -37.46 12.51
N ASP A 224 -8.83 -36.28 12.29
CA ASP A 224 -10.25 -35.99 12.47
C ASP A 224 -10.70 -34.81 11.59
N VAL A 225 -12.01 -34.59 11.55
CA VAL A 225 -12.65 -33.57 10.71
C VAL A 225 -12.78 -32.21 11.42
N GLU A 226 -12.24 -32.09 12.63
CA GLU A 226 -12.24 -30.83 13.37
C GLU A 226 -11.35 -29.82 12.62
N THR A 227 -11.76 -28.56 12.63
CA THR A 227 -10.99 -27.45 12.03
C THR A 227 -10.76 -26.32 13.03
N THR A 228 -11.07 -26.58 14.30
CA THR A 228 -10.99 -25.60 15.38
C THR A 228 -9.68 -25.72 16.12
N HIS A 229 -8.73 -24.85 15.78
CA HIS A 229 -7.50 -24.72 16.55
C HIS A 229 -7.64 -23.72 17.72
N ILE A 230 -6.93 -23.96 18.82
CA ILE A 230 -6.83 -23.03 19.97
C ILE A 230 -5.94 -21.83 19.65
N THR A 231 -6.18 -20.68 20.31
CA THR A 231 -5.39 -19.47 20.10
C THR A 231 -3.89 -19.63 20.44
N GLU A 232 -3.04 -19.37 19.46
CA GLU A 232 -1.58 -19.31 19.56
C GLU A 232 -1.04 -17.88 19.38
N VAL A 233 0.21 -17.65 19.78
CA VAL A 233 0.93 -16.40 19.48
C VAL A 233 1.69 -16.59 18.18
N VAL A 234 1.44 -15.73 17.20
CA VAL A 234 2.05 -15.75 15.88
C VAL A 234 2.89 -14.48 15.70
N ASN A 235 4.16 -14.64 15.36
CA ASN A 235 4.96 -13.53 14.85
C ASN A 235 4.55 -13.25 13.41
N VAL A 236 4.36 -11.99 13.07
CA VAL A 236 4.01 -11.52 11.73
C VAL A 236 4.97 -10.44 11.30
N LEU A 237 5.41 -10.52 10.04
CA LEU A 237 6.30 -9.56 9.39
C LEU A 237 5.72 -9.22 8.02
N ASP A 238 5.57 -7.93 7.77
CA ASP A 238 5.21 -7.36 6.48
C ASP A 238 6.41 -6.56 5.98
N VAL A 239 6.92 -6.91 4.81
CA VAL A 239 7.97 -6.15 4.12
C VAL A 239 7.40 -5.66 2.80
N GLU A 240 7.15 -4.36 2.65
CA GLU A 240 6.57 -3.77 1.43
C GLU A 240 5.33 -4.54 0.90
N GLY A 241 4.44 -5.00 1.79
CA GLY A 241 3.23 -5.76 1.44
C GLY A 241 3.42 -7.28 1.32
N HIS A 242 4.65 -7.79 1.50
CA HIS A 242 4.93 -9.22 1.52
C HIS A 242 4.82 -9.78 2.94
N LEU A 243 3.85 -10.67 3.14
CA LEU A 243 3.53 -11.26 4.44
C LEU A 243 4.35 -12.54 4.77
N PHE A 244 4.93 -12.55 5.96
CA PHE A 244 5.57 -13.70 6.61
C PHE A 244 4.95 -13.91 8.00
N ALA A 245 4.74 -15.15 8.40
CA ALA A 245 4.18 -15.46 9.72
C ALA A 245 4.69 -16.79 10.25
N GLN A 246 4.79 -16.91 11.57
CA GLN A 246 5.20 -18.13 12.26
C GLN A 246 4.55 -18.21 13.64
N SER A 247 3.86 -19.32 13.93
CA SER A 247 3.44 -19.60 15.30
C SER A 247 4.65 -19.88 16.18
N ILE A 248 4.74 -19.19 17.32
CA ILE A 248 5.83 -19.31 18.30
C ILE A 248 5.39 -19.86 19.64
N THR A 249 4.17 -20.39 19.69
CA THR A 249 3.68 -21.19 20.82
C THR A 249 3.18 -22.51 20.29
N LYS A 250 3.22 -23.55 21.13
CA LYS A 250 2.61 -24.85 20.84
C LYS A 250 1.57 -25.16 21.91
N ARG A 251 0.43 -24.48 21.82
CA ARG A 251 -0.69 -24.65 22.77
C ARG A 251 -1.66 -25.71 22.28
N GLY A 252 -1.92 -25.74 20.96
CA GLY A 252 -2.61 -26.85 20.31
C GLY A 252 -1.64 -27.98 20.01
N ASN A 253 -2.16 -29.20 20.01
CA ASN A 253 -1.36 -30.37 19.61
C ASN A 253 -1.41 -30.60 18.10
N ASP A 254 -2.49 -30.14 17.47
CA ASP A 254 -2.81 -30.40 16.08
C ASP A 254 -1.81 -29.70 15.17
N THR A 255 -1.58 -30.31 14.02
CA THR A 255 -0.73 -29.74 12.99
C THR A 255 -1.51 -28.62 12.31
N VAL A 256 -0.92 -27.43 12.28
CA VAL A 256 -1.51 -26.26 11.61
C VAL A 256 -0.52 -25.65 10.63
N SER A 257 -1.07 -25.14 9.53
CA SER A 257 -0.39 -24.17 8.67
C SER A 257 -0.99 -22.77 8.91
N ILE A 258 -0.33 -21.74 8.39
CA ILE A 258 -0.89 -20.39 8.37
C ILE A 258 -1.26 -20.10 6.92
N ARG A 259 -2.50 -19.66 6.69
CA ARG A 259 -3.00 -19.18 5.39
C ARG A 259 -3.47 -17.73 5.53
N ALA A 260 -3.48 -16.99 4.43
CA ALA A 260 -3.90 -15.60 4.43
C ALA A 260 -4.76 -15.20 3.24
N SER A 261 -5.77 -14.38 3.49
CA SER A 261 -6.30 -13.49 2.46
C SER A 261 -5.32 -12.31 2.35
N LYS A 262 -4.62 -12.22 1.21
CA LYS A 262 -3.65 -11.16 0.96
C LYS A 262 -4.34 -9.93 0.38
N ASN A 263 -3.87 -8.74 0.75
CA ASN A 263 -4.38 -7.45 0.27
C ASN A 263 -5.86 -7.20 0.64
N VAL A 264 -6.25 -7.64 1.84
CA VAL A 264 -7.49 -7.22 2.50
C VAL A 264 -7.30 -5.78 3.01
N HIS A 265 -7.23 -4.84 2.07
CA HIS A 265 -7.46 -3.44 2.39
C HIS A 265 -8.94 -3.30 2.81
N PRO A 266 -9.31 -2.45 3.79
CA PRO A 266 -10.63 -1.83 3.68
C PRO A 266 -10.68 -1.22 2.27
N GLU A 267 -11.71 -1.55 1.49
CA GLU A 267 -11.82 -1.10 0.09
C GLU A 267 -11.39 0.36 -0.01
N PRO A 268 -10.37 0.71 -0.83
CA PRO A 268 -9.86 2.08 -0.87
C PRO A 268 -11.03 3.02 -1.15
N ALA A 269 -11.03 4.17 -0.47
CA ALA A 269 -12.08 5.15 -0.66
C ALA A 269 -12.23 5.45 -2.16
N PRO A 270 -13.46 5.63 -2.68
CA PRO A 270 -13.66 5.85 -4.11
C PRO A 270 -12.80 7.00 -4.64
N VAL A 271 -12.24 6.82 -5.85
CA VAL A 271 -11.26 7.78 -6.39
C VAL A 271 -11.82 9.14 -6.79
N SER A 272 -13.15 9.23 -6.90
CA SER A 272 -13.88 10.45 -7.23
C SER A 272 -15.35 10.29 -6.87
N CYS A 273 -16.08 11.40 -6.83
CA CYS A 273 -17.53 11.37 -6.69
C CYS A 273 -18.21 10.62 -7.83
N LYS A 274 -17.62 10.62 -9.03
CA LYS A 274 -18.10 9.82 -10.16
C LYS A 274 -17.96 8.32 -9.90
N ALA A 275 -16.85 7.89 -9.29
CA ALA A 275 -16.67 6.49 -8.89
C ALA A 275 -17.66 6.07 -7.80
N VAL A 276 -18.00 6.97 -6.87
CA VAL A 276 -19.09 6.74 -5.89
C VAL A 276 -20.41 6.51 -6.62
N LEU A 277 -20.80 7.41 -7.52
CA LEU A 277 -22.08 7.35 -8.22
C LEU A 277 -22.19 6.15 -9.18
N ASP A 278 -21.07 5.72 -9.76
CA ASP A 278 -21.02 4.52 -10.60
C ASP A 278 -21.19 3.23 -9.80
N ARG A 279 -20.75 3.21 -8.52
CA ARG A 279 -20.94 2.08 -7.60
C ARG A 279 -22.35 2.05 -7.01
N ASP A 280 -22.90 3.22 -6.68
CA ASP A 280 -24.24 3.39 -6.15
C ASP A 280 -24.96 4.55 -6.85
N ALA A 281 -25.81 4.20 -7.82
CA ALA A 281 -26.61 5.17 -8.56
C ALA A 281 -27.65 5.91 -7.69
N SER A 282 -27.87 5.47 -6.44
CA SER A 282 -28.75 6.13 -5.47
C SER A 282 -28.00 7.03 -4.48
N ALA A 283 -26.67 7.16 -4.63
CA ALA A 283 -25.84 8.05 -3.81
C ALA A 283 -26.36 9.50 -3.89
N ALA A 284 -26.62 10.10 -2.72
CA ALA A 284 -27.08 11.48 -2.61
C ALA A 284 -25.91 12.46 -2.54
N SER A 285 -26.14 13.74 -2.86
CA SER A 285 -25.12 14.77 -2.68
C SER A 285 -24.74 14.94 -1.19
N GLY A 286 -23.45 15.09 -0.90
CA GLY A 286 -22.95 15.11 0.48
C GLY A 286 -21.43 15.15 0.58
N PHE A 287 -20.90 15.15 1.80
CA PHE A 287 -19.46 15.03 2.02
C PHE A 287 -19.04 13.56 2.02
N TYR A 288 -18.08 13.21 1.17
CA TYR A 288 -17.57 11.86 1.02
C TYR A 288 -16.08 11.83 1.30
N LYS A 289 -15.65 10.70 1.87
CA LYS A 289 -14.24 10.33 1.95
C LYS A 289 -13.82 9.71 0.62
N LEU A 290 -12.78 10.25 0.01
CA LEU A 290 -12.25 9.88 -1.30
C LEU A 290 -10.75 9.67 -1.21
N ASP A 291 -10.21 8.94 -2.18
CA ASP A 291 -8.77 8.74 -2.32
C ASP A 291 -8.35 8.91 -3.79
N ALA A 292 -7.73 10.03 -4.13
CA ALA A 292 -7.49 10.42 -5.53
C ALA A 292 -6.54 9.47 -6.29
N ASP A 293 -5.68 8.73 -5.60
CA ASP A 293 -4.77 7.74 -6.19
C ASP A 293 -4.99 6.31 -5.68
N GLY A 294 -5.93 6.10 -4.75
CA GLY A 294 -6.48 4.80 -4.36
C GLY A 294 -5.59 4.06 -3.37
N LEU A 295 -4.58 3.35 -3.87
CA LEU A 295 -3.56 2.70 -3.03
C LEU A 295 -2.18 3.36 -3.22
N GLY A 296 -2.18 4.58 -3.75
CA GLY A 296 -0.95 5.34 -3.94
C GLY A 296 -0.49 6.02 -2.65
N ASN A 297 0.32 7.06 -2.80
CA ASN A 297 0.94 7.75 -1.68
C ASN A 297 0.15 8.99 -1.22
N MET A 298 -0.86 9.41 -1.99
CA MET A 298 -1.68 10.55 -1.61
C MET A 298 -2.64 10.14 -0.49
N PRO A 299 -2.72 10.90 0.62
CA PRO A 299 -3.64 10.55 1.69
C PRO A 299 -5.09 10.76 1.26
N GLU A 300 -5.95 9.85 1.70
CA GLU A 300 -7.40 9.99 1.66
C GLU A 300 -7.86 11.34 2.24
N PHE A 301 -8.96 11.86 1.70
CA PHE A 301 -9.47 13.18 2.06
C PHE A 301 -11.00 13.24 1.98
N THR A 302 -11.59 14.25 2.59
CA THR A 302 -13.03 14.50 2.56
C THR A 302 -13.34 15.76 1.76
N THR A 303 -14.28 15.66 0.82
CA THR A 303 -14.82 16.80 0.06
C THR A 303 -16.30 16.60 -0.27
N TYR A 304 -16.95 17.61 -0.81
CA TYR A 304 -18.34 17.52 -1.23
C TYR A 304 -18.48 16.87 -2.62
N CYS A 305 -19.40 15.92 -2.72
CA CYS A 305 -19.88 15.35 -3.96
C CYS A 305 -21.25 15.91 -4.32
N ASP A 306 -21.37 16.49 -5.51
CA ASP A 306 -22.66 16.79 -6.12
C ASP A 306 -23.05 15.62 -7.04
N MET A 307 -24.06 14.86 -6.60
CA MET A 307 -24.57 13.66 -7.26
C MET A 307 -25.81 13.93 -8.12
N GLU A 308 -26.27 15.17 -8.21
CA GLU A 308 -27.55 15.50 -8.86
C GLU A 308 -27.35 16.42 -10.08
N THR A 309 -26.54 17.47 -9.94
CA THR A 309 -26.40 18.50 -10.97
C THR A 309 -25.82 17.89 -12.23
N LYS A 310 -26.53 18.04 -13.36
CA LYS A 310 -26.03 17.64 -14.69
C LYS A 310 -25.53 16.19 -14.75
N GLY A 311 -26.24 15.28 -14.09
CA GLY A 311 -25.93 13.85 -14.07
C GLY A 311 -24.99 13.42 -12.94
N GLY A 312 -24.61 14.33 -12.03
CA GLY A 312 -23.91 14.00 -10.79
C GLY A 312 -22.46 13.53 -10.96
N GLY A 313 -21.85 13.08 -9.87
CA GLY A 313 -20.47 12.60 -9.83
C GLY A 313 -19.42 13.72 -9.82
N TRP A 314 -19.83 14.94 -9.47
CA TRP A 314 -18.96 16.11 -9.42
C TRP A 314 -18.21 16.17 -8.10
N THR A 315 -16.88 16.25 -8.16
CA THR A 315 -15.98 16.31 -7.00
C THR A 315 -15.58 17.76 -6.73
N LEU A 316 -15.89 18.29 -5.55
CA LEU A 316 -15.56 19.68 -5.19
C LEU A 316 -14.05 19.83 -4.99
N MET A 317 -13.47 20.80 -5.69
CA MET A 317 -12.05 21.14 -5.64
C MET A 317 -11.79 22.44 -4.89
N GLY A 318 -12.75 23.38 -4.90
CA GLY A 318 -12.61 24.62 -4.14
C GLY A 318 -13.87 25.48 -4.12
N VAL A 319 -13.87 26.42 -3.18
CA VAL A 319 -14.91 27.40 -2.90
C VAL A 319 -14.27 28.78 -3.01
N ARG A 320 -14.88 29.69 -3.77
CA ARG A 320 -14.39 31.05 -3.97
C ARG A 320 -15.45 32.09 -3.67
N TYR A 321 -15.03 33.22 -3.13
CA TYR A 321 -15.85 34.37 -2.77
C TYR A 321 -17.03 34.03 -1.86
N VAL A 322 -16.74 33.40 -0.72
CA VAL A 322 -17.76 33.19 0.32
C VAL A 322 -18.28 34.54 0.80
N THR A 323 -19.56 34.80 0.56
CA THR A 323 -20.18 36.12 0.77
C THR A 323 -20.32 36.54 2.23
N THR A 324 -20.18 35.58 3.16
CA THR A 324 -20.20 35.83 4.62
C THR A 324 -18.84 36.23 5.19
N VAL A 325 -17.76 36.11 4.42
CA VAL A 325 -16.41 36.51 4.84
C VAL A 325 -16.25 38.03 4.74
N ASP A 326 -15.70 38.65 5.78
CA ASP A 326 -15.37 40.09 5.77
C ASP A 326 -14.04 40.35 5.07
N TYR A 327 -14.09 40.57 3.76
CA TYR A 327 -12.91 40.88 2.94
C TYR A 327 -12.22 42.19 3.32
N SER A 328 -12.90 43.11 4.02
CA SER A 328 -12.27 44.36 4.46
C SER A 328 -11.20 44.13 5.53
N ALA A 329 -11.25 42.99 6.22
CA ALA A 329 -10.27 42.57 7.23
C ALA A 329 -8.97 41.98 6.63
N TYR A 330 -8.94 41.69 5.32
CA TYR A 330 -7.82 41.04 4.65
C TYR A 330 -7.13 41.97 3.64
N PRO A 331 -6.12 42.77 4.06
CA PRO A 331 -5.43 43.70 3.17
C PRO A 331 -4.50 42.99 2.16
N ASN A 332 -4.18 41.71 2.40
CA ASN A 332 -3.36 40.89 1.51
C ASN A 332 -4.23 39.82 0.84
N ILE A 333 -4.19 39.84 -0.48
CA ILE A 333 -4.93 38.95 -1.38
C ILE A 333 -4.58 37.47 -1.21
N ILE A 334 -3.41 37.15 -0.66
CA ILE A 334 -3.03 35.76 -0.37
C ILE A 334 -3.97 35.12 0.67
N ASN A 335 -4.58 35.94 1.54
CA ASN A 335 -5.50 35.47 2.57
C ASN A 335 -6.92 35.21 2.02
N TYR A 336 -7.14 35.40 0.72
CA TYR A 336 -8.43 35.15 0.07
C TYR A 336 -8.63 33.67 -0.26
N PHE A 337 -7.57 32.87 -0.18
CA PHE A 337 -7.55 31.45 -0.48
C PHE A 337 -7.03 30.69 0.73
N SER A 338 -7.71 29.60 1.08
CA SER A 338 -7.34 28.76 2.22
C SER A 338 -7.09 27.34 1.73
N GLU A 339 -5.81 26.97 1.59
CA GLU A 339 -5.43 25.61 1.22
C GLU A 339 -5.75 24.64 2.36
N THR A 340 -6.36 23.51 2.04
CA THR A 340 -6.69 22.45 3.00
C THR A 340 -6.65 21.08 2.35
N GLN A 341 -6.32 20.05 3.11
CA GLN A 341 -6.47 18.66 2.67
C GLN A 341 -7.95 18.25 2.56
N ASN A 342 -8.83 18.84 3.37
CA ASN A 342 -10.24 18.46 3.49
C ASN A 342 -11.16 19.69 3.39
N ILE A 343 -12.20 19.60 2.57
CA ILE A 343 -13.28 20.59 2.54
C ILE A 343 -14.51 19.95 3.18
N THR A 344 -14.82 20.35 4.41
CA THR A 344 -15.94 19.82 5.21
C THR A 344 -17.04 20.83 5.50
N SER A 345 -16.91 22.04 4.95
CA SER A 345 -17.86 23.15 5.09
C SER A 345 -17.70 24.13 3.92
N PHE A 346 -18.62 25.09 3.82
CA PHE A 346 -18.66 26.12 2.77
C PHE A 346 -18.54 27.55 3.34
N ASP A 347 -18.03 27.68 4.56
CA ASP A 347 -17.99 28.92 5.34
C ASP A 347 -16.74 29.77 5.10
N ASP A 348 -15.77 29.25 4.34
CA ASP A 348 -14.58 29.98 3.91
C ASP A 348 -14.14 29.58 2.49
N ASN A 349 -13.17 30.31 1.95
CA ASN A 349 -12.64 30.16 0.59
C ASN A 349 -11.64 29.00 0.49
N TYR A 350 -12.08 27.81 0.86
CA TYR A 350 -11.26 26.61 0.86
C TYR A 350 -10.92 26.14 -0.55
N HIS A 351 -9.71 25.63 -0.74
CA HIS A 351 -9.39 24.79 -1.89
C HIS A 351 -8.53 23.60 -1.46
N LEU A 352 -8.66 22.50 -2.20
CA LEU A 352 -7.78 21.35 -2.03
C LEU A 352 -6.34 21.70 -2.37
N THR A 353 -5.39 20.90 -1.88
CA THR A 353 -3.96 21.13 -2.09
C THR A 353 -3.61 21.12 -3.58
N ASP A 354 -2.53 21.79 -3.95
CA ASP A 354 -2.06 21.80 -5.34
C ASP A 354 -1.79 20.37 -5.86
N GLU A 355 -1.33 19.45 -5.01
CA GLU A 355 -1.13 18.04 -5.37
C GLU A 355 -2.45 17.34 -5.74
N GLN A 356 -3.50 17.53 -4.92
CA GLN A 356 -4.85 17.01 -5.18
C GLN A 356 -5.43 17.63 -6.45
N TRP A 357 -5.33 18.95 -6.60
CA TRP A 357 -5.84 19.66 -7.77
C TRP A 357 -5.15 19.20 -9.06
N LEU A 358 -3.83 19.08 -9.08
CA LEU A 358 -3.07 18.60 -10.23
C LEU A 358 -3.45 17.16 -10.61
N LYS A 359 -3.62 16.29 -9.60
CA LYS A 359 -4.09 14.92 -9.82
C LYS A 359 -5.43 14.92 -10.55
N TYR A 360 -6.45 15.59 -10.01
CA TYR A 360 -7.77 15.63 -10.64
C TYR A 360 -7.77 16.35 -11.98
N LYS A 361 -7.07 17.48 -12.12
CA LYS A 361 -6.93 18.20 -13.40
C LYS A 361 -6.36 17.32 -14.50
N SER A 362 -5.47 16.38 -14.17
CA SER A 362 -4.86 15.46 -15.14
C SER A 362 -5.71 14.22 -15.46
N THR A 363 -6.64 13.84 -14.59
CA THR A 363 -7.41 12.58 -14.72
C THR A 363 -8.88 12.78 -15.05
N THR A 364 -9.42 13.97 -14.86
CA THR A 364 -10.83 14.31 -15.12
C THR A 364 -11.01 15.02 -16.46
N GLN A 365 -12.23 15.01 -16.99
CA GLN A 365 -12.53 15.56 -18.32
C GLN A 365 -13.17 16.93 -18.23
N GLU A 366 -14.01 17.14 -17.22
CA GLU A 366 -14.91 18.28 -17.15
C GLU A 366 -14.64 19.12 -15.91
N LEU A 367 -14.73 20.44 -16.05
CA LEU A 367 -14.78 21.38 -14.93
C LEU A 367 -16.12 22.09 -14.93
N MET A 368 -16.79 22.13 -13.78
CA MET A 368 -18.00 22.90 -13.55
C MET A 368 -17.72 23.99 -12.52
N ALA A 369 -18.02 25.24 -12.88
CA ALA A 369 -18.13 26.33 -11.93
C ALA A 369 -19.61 26.65 -11.73
N ILE A 370 -20.08 26.64 -10.49
CA ILE A 370 -21.48 26.92 -10.15
C ILE A 370 -21.58 27.93 -9.02
N THR A 371 -22.58 28.79 -9.07
CA THR A 371 -22.96 29.71 -8.00
C THR A 371 -24.29 29.26 -7.43
N PRO A 372 -24.30 28.47 -6.33
CA PRO A 372 -25.51 27.80 -5.86
C PRO A 372 -26.66 28.76 -5.55
N ALA A 373 -26.36 29.94 -5.01
CA ALA A 373 -27.35 30.95 -4.66
C ALA A 373 -28.19 31.45 -5.84
N THR A 374 -27.64 31.48 -7.05
CA THR A 374 -28.34 31.94 -8.26
C THR A 374 -28.64 30.81 -9.24
N GLY A 375 -28.08 29.61 -9.01
CA GLY A 375 -28.13 28.50 -9.96
C GLY A 375 -27.34 28.76 -11.25
N SER A 376 -26.50 29.79 -11.30
CA SER A 376 -25.70 30.08 -12.50
C SER A 376 -24.50 29.15 -12.57
N TYR A 377 -24.28 28.49 -13.70
CA TYR A 377 -23.20 27.54 -13.90
C TYR A 377 -22.54 27.66 -15.27
N ALA A 378 -21.30 27.20 -15.35
CA ALA A 378 -20.57 27.00 -16.60
C ALA A 378 -19.76 25.71 -16.54
N ILE A 379 -19.89 24.88 -17.56
CA ILE A 379 -19.18 23.62 -17.71
C ILE A 379 -18.29 23.72 -18.96
N ALA A 380 -17.02 23.38 -18.79
CA ALA A 380 -16.05 23.28 -19.87
C ALA A 380 -15.34 21.93 -19.83
N ASP A 381 -14.74 21.55 -20.95
CA ASP A 381 -13.74 20.48 -20.96
C ASP A 381 -12.41 21.06 -20.45
N ILE A 382 -11.76 20.35 -19.53
CA ILE A 382 -10.46 20.77 -18.97
C ILE A 382 -9.42 20.94 -20.08
N ALA A 383 -9.45 20.07 -21.10
CA ALA A 383 -8.60 20.18 -22.27
C ALA A 383 -8.77 21.52 -23.02
N VAL A 384 -10.00 22.04 -23.13
CA VAL A 384 -10.27 23.35 -23.75
C VAL A 384 -9.73 24.48 -22.87
N LEU A 385 -9.96 24.42 -21.55
CA LEU A 385 -9.46 25.43 -20.61
C LEU A 385 -7.91 25.49 -20.59
N ASN A 386 -7.23 24.36 -20.76
CA ASN A 386 -5.77 24.30 -20.89
C ASN A 386 -5.23 25.00 -22.14
N THR A 387 -6.10 25.30 -23.13
CA THR A 387 -5.71 26.02 -24.36
C THR A 387 -6.12 27.50 -24.36
N ALA A 388 -6.64 28.01 -23.24
CA ALA A 388 -7.07 29.41 -23.13
C ALA A 388 -5.94 30.39 -23.46
N SER A 389 -6.24 31.38 -24.31
CA SER A 389 -5.20 32.17 -25.00
C SER A 389 -4.48 33.19 -24.12
N CYS A 390 -5.12 33.69 -23.07
CA CYS A 390 -4.51 34.70 -22.19
C CYS A 390 -3.92 34.09 -20.93
N MET A 391 -4.64 33.11 -20.37
CA MET A 391 -4.21 32.35 -19.20
C MET A 391 -4.85 30.97 -19.28
N PRO A 392 -4.06 29.92 -19.58
CA PRO A 392 -4.50 28.54 -19.45
C PRO A 392 -5.06 28.24 -18.05
N LEU A 393 -5.81 27.16 -17.92
CA LEU A 393 -6.20 26.65 -16.60
C LEU A 393 -4.97 26.51 -15.70
N GLN A 394 -4.98 27.14 -14.54
CA GLN A 394 -3.83 27.17 -13.63
C GLN A 394 -3.61 25.83 -12.92
N ASP A 395 -2.38 25.61 -12.46
CA ASP A 395 -1.95 24.43 -11.71
C ASP A 395 -2.17 24.58 -10.19
N THR A 396 -2.79 25.68 -9.78
CA THR A 396 -3.25 25.93 -8.40
C THR A 396 -4.67 26.50 -8.42
N LEU A 397 -5.45 26.20 -7.38
CA LEU A 397 -6.75 26.82 -7.12
C LEU A 397 -6.65 28.07 -6.23
N GLY A 398 -5.46 28.33 -5.69
CA GLY A 398 -5.14 29.54 -4.94
C GLY A 398 -4.73 30.70 -5.85
N GLU A 399 -3.69 31.42 -5.43
CA GLU A 399 -3.12 32.55 -6.16
C GLU A 399 -2.25 32.07 -7.35
N ALA A 400 -2.59 32.52 -8.57
CA ALA A 400 -1.86 32.12 -9.76
C ALA A 400 -0.39 32.61 -9.74
N PRO A 401 0.60 31.71 -9.86
CA PRO A 401 2.01 32.06 -9.73
C PRO A 401 2.49 32.91 -10.92
N ASN A 402 3.49 33.76 -10.68
CA ASN A 402 4.10 34.64 -11.68
C ASN A 402 3.12 35.63 -12.36
N GLN A 403 1.96 35.89 -11.74
CA GLN A 403 1.00 36.89 -12.19
C GLN A 403 1.02 38.14 -11.30
N SER A 404 0.45 39.24 -11.80
CA SER A 404 0.35 40.50 -11.04
C SER A 404 -1.01 41.16 -11.17
N GLY A 405 -1.30 42.09 -10.24
CA GLY A 405 -2.62 42.74 -10.15
C GLY A 405 -3.75 41.72 -10.01
N GLU A 406 -4.88 41.97 -10.67
CA GLU A 406 -6.07 41.11 -10.71
C GLU A 406 -5.84 39.77 -11.45
N HIS A 407 -4.72 39.60 -12.16
CA HIS A 407 -4.47 38.38 -12.93
C HIS A 407 -4.15 37.19 -12.02
N ARG A 408 -3.54 37.44 -10.86
CA ARG A 408 -3.24 36.41 -9.85
C ARG A 408 -4.49 35.74 -9.25
N LEU A 409 -5.67 36.33 -9.46
CA LEU A 409 -6.95 35.83 -8.97
C LEU A 409 -7.68 34.91 -9.96
N LYS A 410 -7.16 34.77 -11.18
CA LYS A 410 -7.84 34.05 -12.26
C LYS A 410 -7.43 32.58 -12.26
N LEU A 411 -8.42 31.70 -12.41
CA LEU A 411 -8.18 30.27 -12.62
C LEU A 411 -7.90 29.95 -14.09
N TYR A 412 -8.54 30.68 -15.00
CA TYR A 412 -8.22 30.71 -16.43
C TYR A 412 -8.76 32.02 -17.04
N TRP A 413 -8.29 32.36 -18.24
CA TRP A 413 -8.79 33.48 -19.02
C TRP A 413 -8.54 33.25 -20.51
N HIS A 414 -9.62 33.34 -21.27
CA HIS A 414 -9.59 33.32 -22.72
C HIS A 414 -10.18 34.63 -23.25
N GLU A 415 -9.53 35.19 -24.26
CA GLU A 415 -10.02 36.32 -25.04
C GLU A 415 -9.51 36.11 -26.47
N ALA A 416 -10.38 36.34 -27.45
CA ALA A 416 -10.07 36.03 -28.85
C ALA A 416 -8.82 36.77 -29.34
N SER A 417 -8.57 37.98 -28.82
CA SER A 417 -7.32 38.72 -29.06
C SER A 417 -7.07 39.78 -27.98
N GLY A 418 -5.82 40.20 -27.81
CA GLY A 418 -5.49 41.41 -27.03
C GLY A 418 -5.42 41.24 -25.51
N CYS A 419 -6.12 40.27 -24.92
CA CYS A 419 -6.10 40.00 -23.48
C CYS A 419 -6.27 41.29 -22.66
N SER A 420 -7.32 42.07 -22.94
CA SER A 420 -7.57 43.38 -22.35
C SER A 420 -8.82 43.43 -21.49
N THR A 421 -9.60 42.35 -21.38
CA THR A 421 -10.87 42.28 -20.63
C THR A 421 -11.91 43.31 -21.09
N SER A 422 -11.80 43.75 -22.33
CA SER A 422 -12.59 44.84 -22.90
C SER A 422 -13.49 44.31 -24.00
N GLY A 423 -14.77 44.64 -23.96
CA GLY A 423 -15.73 44.13 -24.93
C GLY A 423 -16.45 42.89 -24.42
N THR A 424 -16.86 42.00 -25.32
CA THR A 424 -17.67 40.81 -25.01
C THR A 424 -17.06 39.52 -25.57
N ASP A 425 -15.78 39.54 -25.91
CA ASP A 425 -15.05 38.47 -26.59
C ASP A 425 -14.13 37.66 -25.66
N TYR A 426 -14.40 37.69 -24.35
CA TYR A 426 -13.61 37.00 -23.33
C TYR A 426 -14.47 36.21 -22.34
N THR A 427 -13.88 35.17 -21.78
CA THR A 427 -14.39 34.42 -20.62
C THR A 427 -13.27 34.17 -19.62
N MET A 428 -13.63 34.09 -18.35
CA MET A 428 -12.73 33.74 -17.27
C MET A 428 -13.53 33.25 -16.07
N LEU A 429 -12.83 32.54 -15.18
CA LEU A 429 -13.22 32.41 -13.79
C LEU A 429 -12.18 33.17 -12.96
N ASN A 430 -12.59 34.26 -12.32
CA ASN A 430 -11.74 35.01 -11.41
C ASN A 430 -12.07 34.65 -9.95
N TYR A 431 -11.70 35.50 -8.99
CA TYR A 431 -11.99 35.25 -7.59
C TYR A 431 -13.49 35.25 -7.28
N SER A 432 -14.27 36.20 -7.81
CA SER A 432 -15.67 36.42 -7.40
C SER A 432 -16.71 36.19 -8.48
N ASN A 433 -16.27 35.96 -9.72
CA ASN A 433 -17.12 36.06 -10.89
C ASN A 433 -16.83 34.95 -11.92
N ILE A 434 -17.90 34.55 -12.62
CA ILE A 434 -17.86 33.64 -13.77
C ILE A 434 -18.37 34.42 -14.99
N TYR A 435 -17.53 34.56 -16.01
CA TYR A 435 -17.82 35.34 -17.21
C TYR A 435 -18.21 34.43 -18.37
N ALA A 436 -19.36 34.68 -19.00
CA ALA A 436 -19.75 33.96 -20.21
C ALA A 436 -19.14 34.58 -21.47
N TYR A 437 -18.92 33.73 -22.46
CA TYR A 437 -18.50 34.11 -23.81
C TYR A 437 -19.22 33.26 -24.85
N THR A 438 -19.77 33.90 -25.88
CA THR A 438 -20.51 33.22 -26.96
C THR A 438 -19.61 32.41 -27.91
N GLY A 439 -18.29 32.58 -27.88
CA GLY A 439 -17.37 31.91 -28.82
C GLY A 439 -16.81 30.57 -28.37
N GLY A 440 -17.42 29.88 -27.41
CA GLY A 440 -17.33 28.40 -27.34
C GLY A 440 -16.29 27.78 -26.39
N MET A 441 -15.95 28.44 -25.28
CA MET A 441 -15.13 27.81 -24.21
C MET A 441 -15.94 26.92 -23.27
N TYR A 442 -17.19 27.31 -22.99
CA TYR A 442 -18.12 26.49 -22.23
C TYR A 442 -18.89 25.58 -23.18
N LYS A 443 -18.89 24.28 -22.87
CA LYS A 443 -19.73 23.32 -23.57
C LYS A 443 -21.19 23.39 -23.16
N ASP A 444 -21.46 23.84 -21.93
CA ASP A 444 -22.81 24.08 -21.41
C ASP A 444 -22.77 25.18 -20.35
N THR A 445 -23.70 26.14 -20.42
CA THR A 445 -23.81 27.24 -19.45
C THR A 445 -25.18 27.88 -19.54
N ASN A 446 -25.69 28.39 -18.41
CA ASN A 446 -26.84 29.29 -18.38
C ASN A 446 -26.44 30.76 -18.12
N ILE A 447 -25.14 31.06 -18.07
CA ILE A 447 -24.64 32.42 -17.87
C ILE A 447 -24.69 33.14 -19.23
N SER A 448 -25.44 34.24 -19.29
CA SER A 448 -25.60 35.04 -20.52
C SER A 448 -24.57 36.15 -20.65
N SER A 449 -24.04 36.64 -19.53
CA SER A 449 -23.02 37.69 -19.48
C SER A 449 -22.06 37.47 -18.32
N LEU A 450 -22.56 37.56 -17.09
CA LEU A 450 -21.76 37.50 -15.88
C LEU A 450 -22.58 36.97 -14.70
N SER A 451 -22.01 36.03 -13.95
CA SER A 451 -22.41 35.77 -12.56
C SER A 451 -21.39 36.44 -11.65
N ALA A 452 -21.80 37.51 -10.95
CA ALA A 452 -20.89 38.36 -10.18
C ALA A 452 -21.15 38.29 -8.68
N SER A 453 -20.06 38.33 -7.91
CA SER A 453 -20.06 38.49 -6.45
C SER A 453 -20.95 37.48 -5.73
N GLN A 454 -20.89 36.22 -6.17
CA GLN A 454 -21.57 35.09 -5.55
C GLN A 454 -20.53 34.05 -5.16
N THR A 455 -20.79 33.29 -4.09
CA THR A 455 -19.99 32.12 -3.74
C THR A 455 -20.00 31.15 -4.93
N ALA A 456 -18.82 30.86 -5.46
CA ALA A 456 -18.61 29.95 -6.57
C ALA A 456 -17.98 28.65 -6.06
N HIS A 457 -18.59 27.52 -6.42
CA HIS A 457 -18.02 26.18 -6.20
C HIS A 457 -17.38 25.70 -7.50
N ILE A 458 -16.18 25.15 -7.38
CA ILE A 458 -15.40 24.61 -8.49
C ILE A 458 -15.41 23.09 -8.34
N PHE A 459 -15.97 22.40 -9.31
CA PHE A 459 -16.09 20.95 -9.36
C PHE A 459 -15.38 20.38 -10.58
N VAL A 460 -14.99 19.12 -10.50
CA VAL A 460 -14.49 18.33 -11.63
C VAL A 460 -15.12 16.95 -11.70
N ARG A 461 -15.12 16.36 -12.89
CA ARG A 461 -15.68 15.03 -13.15
C ARG A 461 -14.95 14.27 -14.25
#